data_AF-A0A1F8THZ8-F1
#
_entry.id   AF-A0A1F8THZ8-F1
#
_cell.length_a   1.000
_cell.length_b   1.000
_cell.length_c   1.000
_cell.angle_alpha   90.00
_cell.angle_beta   90.00
_cell.angle_gamma   90.00
#
_symmetry.space_group_name_H-M   'P 1'
#
loop_
_entity.id
_entity.type
_entity.pdbx_description
1 polymer ?
#
loop_
_entity_poly.entity_id
_entity_poly.type
_entity_poly.pdbx_seq_one_letter_code
_entity_poly.pdbx_strand_id
1 'polypeptide(L)' 'MAKAQVTRRSNLIARVSRETVGELRKVNWPTREEATQLTIIVLAVLAGSALFLGALDYLFTSLFRLLVGAS' A
#
# COMPACT_ATOMS: atom_id res chain seq x y z
N MET A 1 0.47 51.41 -26.45
CA MET A 1 1.33 50.84 -25.39
C MET A 1 0.49 49.86 -24.57
N ALA A 2 0.59 48.55 -24.85
CA ALA A 2 -0.17 47.52 -24.15
C ALA A 2 0.74 46.84 -23.10
N LYS A 3 0.43 46.98 -21.81
CA LYS A 3 1.15 46.28 -20.74
C LYS A 3 0.49 44.92 -20.50
N ALA A 4 1.23 43.86 -20.80
CA ALA A 4 0.79 42.48 -20.63
C ALA A 4 0.57 42.15 -19.15
N GLN A 5 -0.67 41.77 -18.85
CA GLN A 5 -1.15 41.33 -17.54
C GLN A 5 -0.70 39.87 -17.30
N VAL A 6 0.54 39.67 -16.88
CA VAL A 6 1.01 38.35 -16.41
C VAL A 6 0.50 38.14 -14.99
N THR A 7 -0.76 37.71 -14.88
CA THR A 7 -1.41 37.40 -13.61
C THR A 7 -0.72 36.20 -12.96
N ARG A 8 -0.13 36.46 -11.78
CA ARG A 8 0.47 35.54 -10.79
C ARG A 8 -0.05 34.09 -10.83
N ARG A 9 0.73 33.16 -11.41
CA ARG A 9 0.58 31.70 -11.25
C ARG A 9 1.27 31.14 -9.98
N SER A 10 1.76 31.98 -9.07
CA SER A 10 2.73 31.56 -8.04
C SER A 10 2.16 30.75 -6.87
N ASN A 11 0.84 30.66 -6.72
CA ASN A 11 0.23 30.08 -5.51
C ASN A 11 -0.73 28.92 -5.77
N LEU A 12 -0.82 28.36 -7.00
CA LEU A 12 -1.79 27.30 -7.30
C LEU A 12 -1.54 26.02 -6.48
N ILE A 13 -0.30 25.56 -6.42
CA ILE A 13 0.07 24.38 -5.62
C ILE A 13 -0.18 24.66 -4.14
N ALA A 14 0.27 25.81 -3.63
CA ALA A 14 0.05 26.20 -2.23
C ALA A 14 -1.45 26.29 -1.87
N ARG A 15 -2.31 26.71 -2.80
CA ARG A 15 -3.76 26.79 -2.60
C ARG A 15 -4.39 25.40 -2.56
N VAL A 16 -4.07 24.56 -3.54
CA VAL A 16 -4.56 23.17 -3.63
C VAL A 16 -4.10 22.36 -2.43
N SER A 17 -2.83 22.43 -2.04
CA SER A 17 -2.32 21.74 -0.85
C SER A 17 -3.05 22.18 0.42
N ARG A 18 -3.36 23.46 0.55
CA ARG A 18 -4.06 24.00 1.73
C ARG A 18 -5.54 23.59 1.76
N GLU A 19 -6.19 23.54 0.61
CA GLU A 19 -7.56 23.02 0.45
C GLU A 19 -7.63 21.51 0.73
N THR A 20 -6.70 20.72 0.17
CA THR A 20 -6.58 19.28 0.40
C THR A 20 -6.29 18.94 1.85
N VAL A 21 -5.37 19.65 2.53
CA VAL A 21 -5.08 19.45 3.96
C VAL A 21 -6.31 19.77 4.82
N GLY A 22 -7.12 20.75 4.45
CA GLY A 22 -8.39 21.04 5.13
C GLY A 22 -9.38 19.88 5.07
N GLU A 23 -9.52 19.23 3.92
CA GLU A 23 -10.41 18.08 3.73
C GLU A 23 -9.85 16.79 4.35
N LEU A 24 -8.52 16.57 4.26
CA LEU A 24 -7.84 15.43 4.88
C LEU A 24 -7.95 15.41 6.41
N ARG A 25 -8.20 16.56 7.05
CA ARG A 25 -8.48 16.64 8.50
C ARG A 25 -9.88 16.17 8.86
N LYS A 26 -10.81 16.06 7.90
CA LYS A 26 -12.13 15.45 8.11
C LYS A 26 -12.09 13.93 8.00
N VAL A 27 -11.00 13.38 7.48
CA VAL A 27 -10.79 11.93 7.42
C VAL A 27 -10.47 11.45 8.83
N ASN A 28 -11.22 10.46 9.30
CA ASN A 28 -10.92 9.75 10.54
C ASN A 28 -9.65 8.93 10.32
N TRP A 29 -8.50 9.53 10.61
CA TRP A 29 -7.25 8.80 10.66
C TRP A 29 -7.27 7.87 11.88
N PRO A 30 -6.88 6.60 11.72
CA PRO A 30 -6.86 5.66 12.82
C PRO A 30 -5.89 6.14 13.91
N THR A 31 -6.21 5.79 15.15
CA THR A 31 -5.29 6.08 16.26
C THR A 31 -4.01 5.24 16.10
N ARG A 32 -2.90 5.66 16.73
CA ARG A 32 -1.62 4.93 16.66
C ARG A 32 -1.76 3.47 17.10
N GLU A 33 -2.65 3.22 18.06
CA GLU A 33 -2.95 1.89 18.56
C GLU A 33 -3.72 1.06 17.52
N GLU A 34 -4.81 1.59 16.96
CA GLU A 34 -5.59 0.94 15.90
C GLU A 34 -4.72 0.58 14.69
N ALA A 35 -3.89 1.52 14.23
CA ALA A 35 -2.98 1.30 13.11
C ALA A 35 -1.97 0.17 13.40
N THR A 36 -1.49 0.09 14.64
CA THR A 36 -0.55 -0.97 15.06
C THR A 36 -1.25 -2.33 15.11
N GLN A 37 -2.45 -2.41 15.70
CA GLN A 37 -3.23 -3.64 15.76
C GLN A 37 -3.55 -4.17 14.35
N LEU A 38 -4.02 -3.29 13.46
CA LEU A 38 -4.31 -3.64 12.07
C LEU A 38 -3.05 -4.12 11.35
N THR A 39 -1.91 -3.46 11.56
CA THR A 39 -0.63 -3.88 10.96
C THR A 39 -0.22 -5.27 11.44
N ILE A 40 -0.36 -5.57 12.73
CA ILE A 40 -0.03 -6.90 13.28
C ILE A 40 -0.92 -7.98 12.66
N ILE A 41 -2.22 -7.73 12.51
CA ILE A 41 -3.14 -8.67 11.86
C ILE A 41 -2.71 -8.93 10.41
N VAL A 42 -2.41 -7.88 9.66
CA VAL A 42 -1.93 -8.01 8.27
C VAL A 42 -0.64 -8.82 8.21
N LEU A 43 0.33 -8.56 9.09
CA LEU A 43 1.57 -9.31 9.15
C LEU A 43 1.34 -10.79 9.48
N ALA A 44 0.41 -11.09 10.39
CA ALA A 44 0.07 -12.46 10.74
C ALA A 44 -0.56 -13.21 9.55
N VAL A 45 -1.48 -12.58 8.83
CA VAL A 45 -2.11 -13.17 7.64
C VAL A 45 -1.10 -13.36 6.51
N LEU A 46 -0.19 -12.39 6.31
CA LEU A 46 0.89 -12.49 5.33
C LEU A 46 1.84 -13.64 5.66
N ALA A 47 2.29 -13.73 6.91
CA ALA A 47 3.17 -14.81 7.36
C ALA A 47 2.49 -16.18 7.23
N GLY A 48 1.22 -16.28 7.65
CA GLY A 48 0.43 -17.51 7.52
C GLY A 48 0.24 -17.93 6.06
N SER A 49 -0.10 -16.98 5.18
CA SER A 49 -0.25 -17.23 3.74
C SER A 49 1.07 -17.66 3.10
N ALA A 50 2.17 -16.98 3.42
CA ALA A 50 3.49 -17.31 2.89
C ALA A 50 3.96 -18.71 3.31
N LEU A 51 3.75 -19.07 4.58
CA LEU A 51 4.04 -20.42 5.08
C LEU A 51 3.17 -21.47 4.40
N PHE A 52 1.87 -21.21 4.25
CA PHE A 52 0.94 -22.12 3.61
C PHE A 52 1.30 -22.37 2.14
N LEU A 53 1.50 -21.30 1.35
CA LEU A 53 1.90 -21.42 -0.05
C LEU A 53 3.26 -22.11 -0.16
N GLY A 54 4.26 -21.69 0.63
CA GLY A 54 5.60 -22.29 0.59
C GLY A 54 5.60 -23.78 0.97
N ALA A 55 4.77 -24.19 1.92
CA ALA A 55 4.59 -25.60 2.27
C ALA A 55 3.95 -26.40 1.12
N LEU A 56 2.93 -25.84 0.46
CA LEU A 56 2.33 -26.44 -0.72
C LEU A 56 3.32 -26.55 -1.88
N ASP A 57 4.09 -25.51 -2.17
CA ASP A 57 5.13 -25.51 -3.21
C ASP A 57 6.17 -26.60 -2.96
N TYR A 58 6.60 -26.79 -1.71
CA TYR A 58 7.52 -27.85 -1.32
C TYR A 58 6.92 -29.25 -1.50
N LEU A 59 5.66 -29.43 -1.08
CA LEU A 59 4.94 -30.69 -1.23
C LEU A 59 4.78 -31.07 -2.71
N PHE A 60 4.30 -30.13 -3.53
CA PHE A 60 4.15 -30.34 -4.96
C PHE A 60 5.48 -30.59 -5.65
N THR A 61 6.54 -29.85 -5.32
CA THR A 61 7.89 -30.08 -5.87
C THR A 61 8.36 -31.50 -5.59
N SER A 62 8.15 -31.99 -4.35
CA SER A 62 8.53 -33.36 -3.97
C SER A 62 7.72 -34.41 -4.72
N LEU A 63 6.41 -34.20 -4.87
CA LEU A 63 5.52 -35.07 -5.64
C LEU A 63 5.91 -35.11 -7.12
N PHE A 64 6.15 -33.95 -7.75
CA PHE A 64 6.59 -33.87 -9.14
C PHE A 64 7.95 -34.52 -9.36
N ARG A 65 8.91 -34.36 -8.43
CA ARG A 65 10.20 -35.07 -8.49
C ARG A 65 10.03 -36.57 -8.46
N LEU A 66 9.11 -37.09 -7.65
CA LEU A 66 8.84 -38.52 -7.59
C LEU A 66 8.16 -39.01 -8.88
N LEU A 67 7.20 -38.25 -9.41
CA LEU A 67 6.45 -38.64 -10.62
C LEU A 67 7.29 -38.53 -11.91
N VAL A 68 8.04 -37.44 -12.06
CA VAL A 68 8.82 -37.12 -13.28
C VAL A 68 10.25 -37.64 -13.19
N GLY A 69 10.85 -37.68 -11.99
CA GLY A 69 12.19 -38.24 -11.79
C GLY A 69 12.22 -39.77 -11.78
N ALA A 70 11.07 -40.43 -11.81
CA ALA A 70 10.94 -41.88 -11.95
C ALA A 70 10.82 -42.37 -13.41
N SER A 71 10.92 -41.45 -14.39
CA SER A 71 10.98 -41.75 -15.83
C SER A 71 12.32 -41.36 -16.43
#